data_AF-A0A2M7UM42-F1
#
_entry.id   AF-A0A2M7UM42-F1
#
_cell.length_a   1.000
_cell.length_b   1.000
_cell.length_c   1.000
_cell.angle_alpha   90.00
_cell.angle_beta   90.00
_cell.angle_gamma   90.00
#
_symmetry.space_group_name_H-M   'P 1'
#
loop_
_entity.id
_entity.type
_entity.pdbx_description
1 polymer ?
#
loop_
_entity_poly.entity_id
_entity_poly.type
_entity_poly.pdbx_seq_one_letter_code
_entity_poly.pdbx_strand_id
1 'polypeptide(L)'
;MNRILTLQYYFTPRPDPNFQYTKFTLAIVILFILGGLAITIYRKKYLKNPIAKKIIRSAPKLLQRYGTILLVLLLFREAGIPYFSMRIWWFLFMFALLISIIRFSLNAKKEYAKRLHTVKKVDIKVKYLPKKKKKN
;
A
#
# COMPACT_ATOMS: atom_id res chain seq x y z
N MET A 1 -13.98 -32.19 16.15
CA MET A 1 -12.89 -31.22 16.37
C MET A 1 -12.78 -30.28 15.17
N ASN A 2 -12.90 -28.98 15.39
CA ASN A 2 -12.86 -27.96 14.34
C ASN A 2 -11.45 -27.91 13.71
N ARG A 3 -11.30 -28.48 12.50
CA ARG A 3 -10.03 -28.53 11.75
C ARG A 3 -9.43 -27.14 11.45
N ILE A 4 -10.17 -26.05 11.61
CA ILE A 4 -9.72 -24.67 11.37
C ILE A 4 -8.74 -24.14 12.44
N LEU A 5 -8.69 -24.75 13.63
CA LEU A 5 -7.83 -24.30 14.73
C LEU A 5 -6.51 -25.10 14.82
N THR A 6 -6.31 -26.13 13.99
CA THR A 6 -5.09 -26.93 14.04
C THR A 6 -3.98 -26.27 13.22
N LEU A 7 -2.75 -26.24 13.75
CA LEU A 7 -1.58 -25.69 13.06
C LEU A 7 -1.38 -26.34 11.68
N GLN A 8 -1.62 -27.64 11.61
CA GLN A 8 -1.54 -28.44 10.39
C GLN A 8 -2.42 -27.89 9.27
N TYR A 9 -3.58 -27.30 9.57
CA TYR A 9 -4.47 -26.70 8.57
C TYR A 9 -3.81 -25.54 7.80
N TYR A 10 -2.98 -24.73 8.47
CA TYR A 10 -2.32 -23.56 7.88
C TYR A 10 -1.02 -23.92 7.15
N PHE A 11 -0.32 -24.94 7.64
CA PHE A 11 0.96 -25.42 7.11
C PHE A 11 0.80 -26.62 6.17
N THR A 12 -0.38 -26.85 5.61
CA THR A 12 -0.56 -27.89 4.58
C THR A 12 0.16 -27.46 3.29
N PRO A 13 1.20 -28.20 2.82
CA PRO A 13 2.00 -27.79 1.67
C PRO A 13 1.20 -27.70 0.37
N ARG A 14 0.16 -28.54 0.26
CA ARG A 14 -0.80 -28.54 -0.85
C ARG A 14 -2.21 -28.50 -0.24
N PRO A 15 -2.83 -27.33 -0.12
CA PRO A 15 -4.22 -27.25 0.30
C PRO A 15 -5.12 -27.94 -0.74
N ASP A 16 -6.22 -28.51 -0.26
CA ASP A 16 -7.22 -29.23 -1.05
C ASP A 16 -7.61 -28.49 -2.35
N PRO A 17 -7.78 -29.19 -3.50
CA PRO A 17 -8.20 -28.57 -4.76
C PRO A 17 -9.53 -27.81 -4.65
N ASN A 18 -10.41 -28.21 -3.73
CA ASN A 18 -11.68 -27.52 -3.49
C ASN A 18 -11.53 -26.14 -2.86
N PHE A 19 -10.33 -25.79 -2.39
CA PHE A 19 -10.04 -24.51 -1.78
C PHE A 19 -9.74 -23.44 -2.86
N GLN A 20 -10.78 -23.14 -3.67
CA GLN A 20 -10.75 -22.35 -4.92
C GLN A 20 -10.76 -20.82 -4.69
N TYR A 21 -9.79 -20.28 -3.95
CA TYR A 21 -9.64 -18.83 -3.83
C TYR A 21 -8.79 -18.19 -4.95
N THR A 22 -8.38 -18.94 -5.99
CA THR A 22 -7.59 -18.42 -7.13
C THR A 22 -8.29 -17.24 -7.81
N LYS A 23 -9.58 -17.39 -8.17
CA LYS A 23 -10.37 -16.33 -8.81
C LYS A 23 -10.47 -15.08 -7.93
N PHE A 24 -10.67 -15.27 -6.63
CA PHE A 24 -10.72 -14.18 -5.64
C PHE A 24 -9.36 -13.48 -5.50
N THR A 25 -8.26 -14.24 -5.47
CA THR A 25 -6.89 -13.72 -5.44
C THR A 25 -6.61 -12.87 -6.66
N LEU A 26 -6.98 -13.38 -7.84
CA LEU A 26 -6.78 -12.71 -9.11
C LEU A 26 -7.59 -11.40 -9.17
N ALA A 27 -8.84 -11.40 -8.68
CA ALA A 27 -9.63 -10.18 -8.55
C ALA A 27 -8.96 -9.14 -7.63
N ILE A 28 -8.39 -9.57 -6.50
CA ILE A 28 -7.65 -8.69 -5.58
C ILE A 28 -6.38 -8.14 -6.22
N VAL A 29 -5.62 -8.96 -6.96
CA VAL A 29 -4.43 -8.53 -7.70
C VAL A 29 -4.80 -7.44 -8.70
N ILE A 30 -5.84 -7.67 -9.50
CA ILE A 30 -6.35 -6.70 -10.46
C ILE A 30 -6.76 -5.41 -9.74
N LEU A 31 -7.47 -5.52 -8.62
CA LEU A 31 -7.89 -4.37 -7.82
C LEU A 31 -6.69 -3.57 -7.29
N PHE A 32 -5.61 -4.21 -6.84
CA PHE A 32 -4.41 -3.50 -6.39
C PHE A 32 -3.68 -2.80 -7.54
N ILE A 33 -3.56 -3.45 -8.70
CA ILE A 33 -2.90 -2.87 -9.87
C ILE A 33 -3.70 -1.69 -10.41
N LEU A 34 -5.01 -1.89 -10.65
CA LEU A 34 -5.92 -0.85 -11.14
C LEU A 34 -6.08 0.26 -10.12
N GLY A 35 -6.19 -0.05 -8.83
CA GLY A 35 -6.23 0.92 -7.74
C GLY A 35 -4.95 1.78 -7.70
N GLY A 36 -3.78 1.18 -7.89
CA GLY A 36 -2.52 1.91 -7.99
C GLY A 36 -2.48 2.89 -9.18
N LEU A 37 -3.00 2.46 -10.34
CA LEU A 37 -3.14 3.31 -11.52
C LEU A 37 -4.16 4.44 -11.29
N ALA A 38 -5.33 4.12 -10.75
CA ALA A 38 -6.38 5.08 -10.42
C ALA A 38 -5.87 6.17 -9.47
N ILE A 39 -5.17 5.80 -8.39
CA ILE A 39 -4.56 6.76 -7.46
C ILE A 39 -3.50 7.61 -8.17
N THR A 40 -2.73 7.02 -9.10
CA THR A 40 -1.73 7.77 -9.89
C THR A 40 -2.38 8.81 -10.78
N ILE A 41 -3.45 8.44 -11.48
CA ILE A 41 -4.22 9.35 -12.34
C ILE A 41 -4.89 10.43 -11.49
N TYR A 42 -5.55 10.03 -10.40
CA TYR A 42 -6.20 10.95 -9.45
C TYR A 42 -5.22 11.98 -8.90
N ARG A 43 -4.05 11.53 -8.45
CA ARG A 43 -2.97 12.39 -7.96
C ARG A 43 -2.46 13.37 -9.03
N LYS A 44 -2.38 12.94 -10.29
CA LYS A 44 -1.86 13.78 -11.38
C LYS A 44 -2.90 14.80 -11.86
N LYS A 45 -4.16 14.39 -12.05
CA LYS A 45 -5.21 15.20 -12.69
C LYS A 45 -6.04 16.03 -11.72
N TYR A 46 -6.39 15.50 -10.55
CA TYR A 46 -7.42 16.11 -9.70
C TYR A 46 -6.86 16.71 -8.41
N LEU A 47 -5.69 16.25 -7.96
CA LEU A 47 -5.10 16.73 -6.71
C LEU A 47 -4.35 18.05 -6.89
N LYS A 48 -5.01 19.16 -6.52
CA LYS A 48 -4.43 20.52 -6.55
C LYS A 48 -3.54 20.82 -5.34
N ASN A 49 -3.82 20.24 -4.17
CA ASN A 49 -3.05 20.51 -2.95
C ASN A 49 -1.65 19.85 -3.02
N PRO A 50 -0.54 20.62 -3.01
CA PRO A 50 0.81 20.08 -3.14
C PRO A 50 1.25 19.23 -1.94
N ILE A 51 0.71 19.51 -0.74
CA ILE A 51 0.99 18.74 0.48
C ILE A 51 0.37 17.33 0.34
N ALA A 52 -0.92 17.27 -0.01
CA ALA A 52 -1.62 16.01 -0.23
C ALA A 52 -0.99 15.19 -1.38
N LYS A 53 -0.54 15.88 -2.44
CA LYS A 53 0.09 15.24 -3.61
C LYS A 53 1.38 14.52 -3.26
N LYS A 54 2.13 15.05 -2.28
CA LYS A 54 3.39 14.49 -1.82
C LYS A 54 3.18 13.31 -0.86
N ILE A 55 2.18 13.39 0.02
CA ILE A 55 1.80 12.31 0.94
C ILE A 55 1.30 11.08 0.17
N ILE A 56 0.43 11.28 -0.82
CA ILE A 56 -0.15 10.18 -1.63
C ILE A 56 0.86 9.67 -2.68
N ARG A 57 2.08 10.24 -2.77
CA ARG A 57 3.05 9.86 -3.80
C ARG A 57 3.48 8.39 -3.70
N SER A 58 3.60 7.86 -2.49
CA SER A 58 4.06 6.50 -2.21
C SER A 58 2.94 5.46 -2.30
N ALA A 59 1.67 5.86 -2.19
CA ALA A 59 0.53 4.93 -2.17
C ALA A 59 0.44 4.05 -3.44
N PRO A 60 0.56 4.58 -4.67
CA PRO A 60 0.56 3.74 -5.87
C PRO A 60 1.66 2.69 -5.89
N LYS A 61 2.88 3.05 -5.45
CA LYS A 61 4.01 2.13 -5.40
C LYS A 61 3.78 1.01 -4.38
N LEU A 62 3.16 1.33 -3.24
CA LEU A 62 2.77 0.32 -2.25
C LEU A 62 1.74 -0.65 -2.83
N LEU A 63 0.66 -0.15 -3.42
CA LEU A 63 -0.37 -0.99 -4.05
C LEU A 63 0.22 -1.89 -5.14
N GLN A 64 1.09 -1.36 -5.99
CA GLN A 64 1.77 -2.15 -7.01
C GLN A 64 2.64 -3.26 -6.41
N ARG A 65 3.44 -2.97 -5.37
CA ARG A 65 4.25 -4.00 -4.69
C ARG A 65 3.39 -5.11 -4.10
N TYR A 66 2.31 -4.77 -3.41
CA TYR A 66 1.39 -5.76 -2.83
C TYR A 66 0.67 -6.58 -3.92
N GLY A 67 0.26 -5.94 -5.02
CA GLY A 67 -0.31 -6.62 -6.18
C GLY A 67 0.69 -7.59 -6.82
N THR A 68 1.95 -7.19 -7.00
CA THR A 68 3.01 -8.06 -7.54
C THR A 68 3.31 -9.24 -6.61
N ILE A 69 3.39 -9.02 -5.30
CA ILE A 69 3.62 -10.11 -4.32
C ILE A 69 2.49 -11.14 -4.39
N LEU A 70 1.23 -10.69 -4.42
CA LEU A 70 0.08 -11.60 -4.58
C LEU A 70 0.10 -12.32 -5.92
N LEU A 71 0.49 -11.66 -7.01
CA LEU A 71 0.60 -12.27 -8.32
C LEU A 71 1.67 -13.38 -8.33
N VAL A 72 2.82 -13.15 -7.70
CA VAL A 72 3.87 -14.17 -7.56
C VAL A 72 3.38 -15.36 -6.71
N LEU A 73 2.71 -15.10 -5.59
CA LEU A 73 2.12 -16.15 -4.75
C LEU A 73 1.06 -16.96 -5.51
N LEU A 74 0.25 -16.31 -6.33
CA LEU A 74 -0.74 -16.96 -7.19
C LEU A 74 -0.07 -17.85 -8.22
N LEU A 75 1.00 -17.37 -8.88
CA LEU A 75 1.75 -18.16 -9.85
C LEU A 75 2.41 -19.39 -9.23
N PHE A 76 3.02 -19.26 -8.05
CA PHE A 76 3.58 -20.40 -7.34
C PHE A 76 2.52 -21.44 -6.94
N ARG A 77 1.29 -20.98 -6.69
CA ARG A 77 0.17 -21.85 -6.42
C ARG A 77 -0.29 -22.61 -7.66
N GLU A 78 -0.46 -21.93 -8.79
CA GLU A 78 -0.84 -22.55 -10.06
C GLU A 78 0.25 -23.51 -10.57
N ALA A 79 1.52 -23.19 -10.33
CA ALA A 79 2.65 -24.09 -10.61
C ALA A 79 2.73 -25.30 -9.65
N GLY A 80 1.86 -25.39 -8.63
CA GLY A 80 1.82 -26.50 -7.69
C GLY A 80 3.07 -26.63 -6.81
N ILE A 81 3.84 -25.54 -6.66
CA ILE A 81 5.09 -25.55 -5.90
C ILE A 81 4.74 -25.76 -4.42
N PRO A 82 5.24 -26.84 -3.79
CA PRO A 82 4.99 -27.10 -2.38
C PRO A 82 5.57 -25.97 -1.51
N TYR A 83 5.00 -25.76 -0.33
CA TYR A 83 5.37 -24.70 0.65
C TYR A 83 5.02 -23.25 0.26
N PHE A 84 5.17 -22.84 -1.00
CA PHE A 84 4.72 -21.52 -1.45
C PHE A 84 3.20 -21.42 -1.65
N SER A 85 2.53 -22.57 -1.78
CA SER A 85 1.08 -22.69 -1.90
C SER A 85 0.34 -22.75 -0.55
N MET A 86 1.05 -22.61 0.57
CA MET A 86 0.48 -22.73 1.91
C MET A 86 -0.49 -21.60 2.22
N ARG A 87 -1.55 -21.92 2.99
CA ARG A 87 -2.55 -20.93 3.43
C ARG A 87 -1.94 -19.83 4.31
N ILE A 88 -0.86 -20.13 5.05
CA ILE A 88 -0.19 -19.17 5.92
C ILE A 88 0.28 -17.90 5.19
N TRP A 89 0.65 -18.00 3.91
CA TRP A 89 1.09 -16.86 3.10
C TRP A 89 0.00 -15.81 2.94
N TRP A 90 -1.27 -16.21 2.89
CA TRP A 90 -2.40 -15.29 2.85
C TRP A 90 -2.55 -14.49 4.14
N PHE A 91 -2.39 -15.16 5.29
CA PHE A 91 -2.45 -14.51 6.59
C PHE A 91 -1.26 -13.58 6.80
N LEU A 92 -0.05 -14.02 6.45
CA LEU A 92 1.16 -13.20 6.48
C LEU A 92 1.02 -11.98 5.57
N PHE A 93 0.47 -12.16 4.37
CA PHE A 93 0.21 -11.06 3.45
C PHE A 93 -0.77 -10.04 4.05
N MET A 94 -1.89 -10.50 4.60
CA MET A 94 -2.87 -9.62 5.24
C MET A 94 -2.28 -8.88 6.44
N PHE A 95 -1.49 -9.57 7.26
CA PHE A 95 -0.79 -8.96 8.38
C PHE A 95 0.22 -7.90 7.92
N ALA A 96 1.02 -8.20 6.90
CA ALA A 96 1.97 -7.25 6.32
C ALA A 96 1.27 -6.03 5.70
N LEU A 97 0.12 -6.25 5.05
CA LEU A 97 -0.70 -5.18 4.47
C LEU A 97 -1.25 -4.27 5.57
N LEU A 98 -1.80 -4.84 6.65
CA LEU A 98 -2.32 -4.09 7.79
C LEU A 98 -1.24 -3.21 8.43
N ILE A 99 -0.06 -3.76 8.68
CA ILE A 99 1.08 -3.00 9.21
C ILE A 99 1.46 -1.84 8.28
N SER A 100 1.48 -2.08 6.97
CA SER A 100 1.77 -1.03 6.00
C SER A 100 0.73 0.07 5.95
N ILE A 101 -0.56 -0.25 6.08
CA ILE A 101 -1.62 0.77 6.17
C ILE A 101 -1.43 1.61 7.43
N ILE A 102 -1.17 0.98 8.58
CA ILE A 102 -0.94 1.69 9.85
C ILE A 102 0.28 2.62 9.72
N ARG A 103 1.40 2.09 9.22
CA ARG A 103 2.62 2.89 9.01
C ARG A 103 2.39 4.04 8.02
N PHE A 104 1.65 3.79 6.93
CA PHE A 104 1.30 4.82 5.97
C PHE A 104 0.46 5.92 6.61
N SER A 105 -0.55 5.58 7.39
CA SER A 105 -1.42 6.54 8.10
C SER A 105 -0.63 7.38 9.12
N LEU A 106 0.22 6.74 9.93
CA LEU A 106 1.07 7.43 10.89
C LEU A 106 2.06 8.39 10.21
N ASN A 107 2.71 7.93 9.13
CA ASN A 107 3.65 8.75 8.37
C ASN A 107 2.94 9.89 7.64
N ALA A 108 1.75 9.66 7.08
CA ALA A 108 0.93 10.69 6.45
C ALA A 108 0.56 11.79 7.46
N LYS A 109 0.12 11.43 8.68
CA LYS A 109 -0.18 12.39 9.75
C LYS A 109 1.06 13.20 10.16
N LYS A 110 2.20 12.53 10.40
CA LYS A 110 3.46 13.19 10.77
C LYS A 110 3.95 14.15 9.67
N GLU A 111 3.90 13.71 8.41
CA GLU A 111 4.35 14.52 7.28
C GLU A 111 3.41 15.70 7.02
N TYR A 112 2.10 15.51 7.18
CA TYR A 112 1.12 16.59 7.12
C TYR A 112 1.39 17.66 8.18
N ALA A 113 1.53 17.26 9.45
CA ALA A 113 1.82 18.18 10.56
C ALA A 113 3.14 18.96 10.33
N LYS A 114 4.22 18.25 9.96
CA LYS A 114 5.53 18.88 9.68
C LYS A 114 5.44 19.92 8.56
N ARG A 115 4.67 19.64 7.51
CA ARG A 115 4.51 20.55 6.36
C ARG A 115 3.65 21.76 6.71
N LEU A 116 2.59 21.59 7.51
CA LEU A 116 1.76 22.69 7.99
C LEU A 116 2.59 23.71 8.79
N HIS A 117 3.44 23.24 9.71
CA HIS A 117 4.35 24.10 10.47
C HIS A 117 5.39 24.80 9.58
N THR A 118 5.85 24.15 8.52
CA THR A 118 6.81 24.74 7.57
C THR A 118 6.17 25.88 6.78
N VAL A 119 4.95 25.69 6.26
CA VAL A 119 4.21 26.73 5.54
C VAL A 119 3.96 27.93 6.47
N LYS A 120 3.49 27.70 7.69
CA LYS A 120 3.28 28.76 8.70
C LYS A 120 4.56 29.54 9.01
N LYS A 121 5.72 28.86 9.11
CA LYS A 121 7.02 29.53 9.33
C LYS A 121 7.47 30.39 8.14
N VAL A 122 7.21 29.94 6.91
CA VAL A 122 7.54 30.72 5.70
C VAL A 122 6.72 32.00 5.64
N ASP A 123 5.41 31.94 5.91
CA ASP A 123 4.56 33.14 5.91
C ASP A 123 4.99 34.17 6.94
N ILE A 124 5.38 33.74 8.14
CA ILE A 124 5.91 34.63 9.18
C ILE A 124 7.19 35.30 8.68
N LYS A 125 8.14 34.54 8.09
CA LYS A 125 9.36 35.11 7.54
C LYS A 125 9.07 36.17 6.47
N VAL A 126 8.16 35.88 5.53
CA VAL A 126 7.81 36.79 4.43
C VAL A 126 7.12 38.07 4.95
N LYS A 127 6.32 37.95 6.02
CA LYS A 127 5.63 39.10 6.64
C LYS A 127 6.59 40.05 7.36
N TYR A 128 7.63 39.54 8.01
CA TYR A 128 8.52 40.33 8.87
C TYR A 128 9.90 40.63 8.28
N LEU A 129 10.31 40.00 7.17
CA LEU A 129 11.57 40.34 6.51
C LEU A 129 11.36 41.43 5.43
N PRO A 130 12.17 42.50 5.43
CA PRO A 130 12.12 43.49 4.38
C PRO A 130 12.44 42.84 3.03
N LYS A 131 11.57 43.06 2.03
CA LYS A 131 11.78 42.56 0.66
C LYS A 131 13.05 43.20 0.11
N LYS A 132 14.05 42.39 -0.29
CA LYS A 132 15.24 42.89 -0.96
C LYS A 132 14.81 43.65 -2.23
N LYS A 133 15.10 44.97 -2.28
CA LYS A 133 14.92 45.78 -3.48
C LYS A 133 15.74 45.17 -4.61
N LYS A 134 15.09 44.88 -5.74
CA LYS A 134 15.78 44.56 -7.00
C LYS A 134 16.63 45.78 -7.37
N LYS A 135 17.93 45.57 -7.54
CA LYS A 135 18.85 46.55 -8.12
C LYS A 135 18.71 46.39 -9.64
N ASN A 136 18.17 47.42 -10.29
CA ASN A 136 18.25 47.54 -11.75
C ASN A 136 19.70 47.79 -12.17
#